data_AF-A0A2I3S7M4-F1
#
_entry.id   AF-A0A2I3S7M4-F1
#
_cell.length_a   1.000
_cell.length_b   1.000
_cell.length_c   1.000
_cell.angle_alpha   90.00
_cell.angle_beta   90.00
_cell.angle_gamma   90.00
#
_symmetry.space_group_name_H-M   'P 1'
#
loop_
_entity.id
_entity.type
_entity.pdbx_description
1 polymer ?
#
loop_
_entity_poly.entity_id
_entity_poly.type
_entity_poly.pdbx_seq_one_letter_code
_entity_poly.pdbx_strand_id
1 'polypeptide(L)'
;TTGVRYHTQLSFLLLLVLNAWAQHFISRELCAHSIRKLQAHVLLIKAVHGYFDPRENYSDKESLSFMIDTMKSTLKERFQFVEVPGNHCVHMSEPQHVASIISSFLQCTHTLPAQL
;
A
#
# COMPACT_ATOMS: atom_id res chain seq x y z
N THR A 1 -12.67 26.64 -7.65
CA THR A 1 -11.41 25.98 -8.07
C THR A 1 -10.94 25.05 -6.97
N THR A 2 -11.58 23.88 -6.85
CA THR A 2 -11.35 22.91 -5.74
C THR A 2 -11.62 21.46 -6.17
N GLY A 3 -11.51 21.17 -7.48
CA GLY A 3 -11.86 19.86 -8.05
C GLY A 3 -10.69 18.89 -8.27
N VAL A 4 -9.43 19.36 -8.21
CA VAL A 4 -8.29 18.58 -8.72
C VAL A 4 -7.48 17.87 -7.61
N ARG A 5 -7.55 18.34 -6.36
CA ARG A 5 -6.74 17.79 -5.26
C ARG A 5 -7.30 16.50 -4.64
N TYR A 6 -8.61 16.29 -4.66
CA TYR A 6 -9.23 15.08 -4.14
C TYR A 6 -8.99 13.87 -5.05
N HIS A 7 -8.89 14.11 -6.37
CA HIS A 7 -8.68 13.06 -7.34
C HIS A 7 -7.29 12.43 -7.20
N THR A 8 -6.26 13.25 -6.96
CA THR A 8 -4.88 12.76 -6.81
C THR A 8 -4.65 12.07 -5.47
N GLN A 9 -5.26 12.55 -4.38
CA GLN A 9 -5.19 11.86 -3.08
C GLN A 9 -5.94 10.53 -3.07
N LEU A 10 -7.12 10.46 -3.71
CA LEU A 10 -7.82 9.18 -3.89
C LEU A 10 -7.00 8.20 -4.74
N SER A 11 -6.29 8.66 -5.77
CA SER A 11 -5.46 7.79 -6.61
C SER A 11 -4.32 7.10 -5.85
N PHE A 12 -3.76 7.71 -4.81
CA PHE A 12 -2.69 7.09 -4.00
C PHE A 12 -3.22 6.13 -2.93
N LEU A 13 -4.43 6.38 -2.39
CA LEU A 13 -5.07 5.46 -1.46
C LEU A 13 -5.70 4.25 -2.18
N LEU A 14 -6.12 4.42 -3.44
CA LEU A 14 -6.77 3.37 -4.23
C LEU A 14 -5.84 2.19 -4.58
N LEU A 15 -4.52 2.37 -4.53
CA LEU A 15 -3.58 1.27 -4.79
C LEU A 15 -3.55 0.22 -3.66
N LEU A 16 -4.08 0.55 -2.47
CA LEU A 16 -4.01 -0.32 -1.29
C LEU A 16 -5.22 -1.25 -1.11
N VAL A 17 -6.33 -0.99 -1.79
CA VAL A 17 -7.55 -1.81 -1.67
C VAL A 17 -7.66 -2.86 -2.78
N LEU A 18 -6.87 -2.77 -3.86
CA LEU A 18 -6.88 -3.72 -4.97
C LEU A 18 -6.00 -4.97 -4.75
N ASN A 19 -5.76 -5.37 -3.51
CA ASN A 19 -4.85 -6.49 -3.20
C ASN A 19 -5.45 -7.88 -3.47
N ALA A 20 -6.72 -8.00 -3.88
CA ALA A 20 -7.33 -9.30 -4.20
C ALA A 20 -7.58 -9.58 -5.69
N TRP A 21 -7.56 -8.55 -6.56
CA TRP A 21 -7.92 -8.74 -7.98
C TRP A 21 -6.81 -8.35 -8.94
N ALA A 22 -5.83 -7.54 -8.51
CA ALA A 22 -4.76 -7.07 -9.39
C ALA A 22 -3.56 -8.03 -9.49
N GLN A 23 -3.37 -8.94 -8.52
CA GLN A 23 -2.22 -9.87 -8.52
C GLN A 23 -2.21 -10.81 -9.74
N HIS A 24 -3.36 -11.15 -10.31
CA HIS A 24 -3.44 -12.03 -11.48
C HIS A 24 -3.25 -11.32 -12.83
N PHE A 25 -3.27 -9.99 -12.88
CA PHE A 25 -3.34 -9.24 -14.14
C PHE A 25 -2.08 -8.43 -14.49
N ILE A 26 -1.17 -8.21 -13.54
CA ILE A 26 0.01 -7.37 -13.72
C ILE A 26 1.28 -8.22 -13.61
N SER A 27 2.12 -8.21 -14.64
CA SER A 27 3.42 -8.89 -14.59
C SER A 27 4.36 -8.23 -13.58
N ARG A 28 5.35 -8.99 -13.07
CA ARG A 28 6.35 -8.47 -12.12
C ARG A 28 7.11 -7.26 -12.68
N GLU A 29 7.40 -7.28 -13.98
CA GLU A 29 8.10 -6.21 -14.69
C GLU A 29 7.25 -4.93 -14.72
N LEU A 30 5.96 -5.05 -15.01
CA LEU A 30 5.04 -3.91 -15.05
C LEU A 30 4.83 -3.33 -13.65
N CYS A 31 4.71 -4.18 -12.63
CA CYS A 31 4.67 -3.75 -11.23
C CYS A 31 5.92 -2.95 -10.85
N ALA A 32 7.11 -3.50 -11.10
CA ALA A 32 8.36 -2.82 -10.78
C ALA A 32 8.55 -1.51 -11.55
N HIS A 33 8.21 -1.48 -12.84
CA HIS A 33 8.25 -0.27 -13.64
C HIS A 33 7.30 0.81 -13.09
N SER A 34 6.12 0.43 -12.60
CA SER A 34 5.15 1.35 -12.01
C SER A 34 5.64 1.91 -10.68
N ILE A 35 6.20 1.05 -9.81
CA ILE A 35 6.79 1.45 -8.52
C ILE A 35 7.93 2.47 -8.71
N ARG A 36 8.79 2.27 -9.72
CA ARG A 36 9.90 3.20 -10.04
C ARG A 36 9.44 4.61 -10.41
N LYS A 37 8.21 4.79 -10.85
CA LYS A 37 7.65 6.09 -11.22
C LYS A 37 6.99 6.82 -10.04
N LEU A 38 6.82 6.17 -8.89
CA LEU A 38 6.19 6.78 -7.72
C LEU A 38 7.12 7.83 -7.09
N GLN A 39 6.65 9.08 -7.05
CA GLN A 39 7.32 10.21 -6.37
C GLN A 39 6.73 10.50 -4.99
N ALA A 40 5.53 10.00 -4.68
CA ALA A 40 4.90 10.22 -3.38
C ALA A 40 5.50 9.36 -2.27
N HIS A 41 5.17 9.72 -1.02
CA HIS A 41 5.30 8.82 0.11
C HIS A 41 4.18 7.78 0.04
N VAL A 42 4.49 6.52 0.36
CA VAL A 42 3.59 5.38 0.25
C VAL A 42 3.55 4.63 1.58
N LEU A 43 2.35 4.40 2.10
CA LEU A 43 2.09 3.57 3.26
C LEU A 43 1.40 2.28 2.80
N LEU A 44 1.96 1.12 3.09
CA LEU A 44 1.31 -0.18 2.89
C LEU A 44 0.93 -0.78 4.24
N ILE A 45 -0.37 -0.97 4.46
CA ILE A 45 -0.92 -1.65 5.64
C ILE A 45 -1.39 -3.05 5.23
N LYS A 46 -0.86 -4.08 5.90
CA LYS A 46 -1.23 -5.48 5.66
C LYS A 46 -1.84 -6.07 6.93
N ALA A 47 -3.02 -6.66 6.82
CA ALA A 47 -3.57 -7.46 7.90
C ALA A 47 -2.90 -8.84 7.96
N VAL A 48 -2.55 -9.30 9.18
CA VAL A 48 -1.86 -10.58 9.40
C VAL A 48 -2.65 -11.75 8.82
N HIS A 49 -3.98 -11.74 9.00
CA HIS A 49 -4.91 -12.75 8.47
C HIS A 49 -5.73 -12.20 7.30
N GLY A 50 -5.24 -11.16 6.61
CA GLY A 50 -6.05 -10.40 5.66
C GLY A 50 -6.07 -10.89 4.23
N TYR A 51 -5.44 -12.01 3.96
CA TYR A 51 -5.36 -12.56 2.61
C TYR A 51 -5.16 -14.06 2.64
N PHE A 52 -4.42 -14.57 3.63
CA PHE A 52 -4.10 -15.99 3.68
C PHE A 52 -5.26 -16.86 4.15
N ASP A 53 -6.11 -17.29 3.20
CA ASP A 53 -6.65 -18.64 3.31
C ASP A 53 -5.43 -19.59 3.31
N PRO A 54 -5.28 -20.52 4.26
CA PRO A 54 -4.24 -21.54 4.21
C PRO A 54 -4.25 -22.39 2.91
N ARG A 55 -5.30 -22.29 2.08
CA ARG A 55 -5.40 -22.89 0.74
C ARG A 55 -4.78 -22.05 -0.40
N GLU A 56 -4.35 -20.82 -0.15
CA GLU A 56 -3.72 -19.97 -1.18
C GLU A 56 -2.34 -20.47 -1.60
N ASN A 57 -2.05 -20.30 -2.89
CA ASN A 57 -0.91 -20.91 -3.56
C ASN A 57 0.40 -20.18 -3.20
N TYR A 58 1.53 -20.89 -3.18
CA TYR A 58 2.85 -20.30 -2.90
C TYR A 58 3.18 -19.08 -3.78
N SER A 59 2.61 -19.04 -5.00
CA SER A 59 2.76 -17.96 -5.97
C SER A 59 2.29 -16.58 -5.47
N ASP A 60 1.24 -16.52 -4.66
CA ASP A 60 0.64 -15.24 -4.25
C ASP A 60 1.44 -14.59 -3.12
N LYS A 61 1.99 -15.43 -2.22
CA LYS A 61 2.97 -15.03 -1.19
C LYS A 61 4.24 -14.45 -1.83
N GLU A 62 4.79 -15.13 -2.81
CA GLU A 62 5.96 -14.68 -3.56
C GLU A 62 5.71 -13.35 -4.29
N SER A 63 4.51 -13.17 -4.85
CA SER A 63 4.14 -11.95 -5.56
C SER A 63 4.00 -10.74 -4.63
N LEU A 64 3.42 -10.93 -3.44
CA LEU A 64 3.35 -9.88 -2.42
C LEU A 64 4.73 -9.53 -1.86
N SER A 65 5.58 -10.53 -1.59
CA SER A 65 6.97 -10.30 -1.15
C SER A 65 7.75 -9.48 -2.18
N PHE A 66 7.69 -9.90 -3.46
CA PHE A 66 8.33 -9.18 -4.55
C PHE A 66 7.91 -7.70 -4.61
N MET A 67 6.61 -7.42 -4.47
CA MET A 67 6.09 -6.05 -4.46
C MET A 67 6.63 -5.24 -3.27
N ILE A 68 6.60 -5.81 -2.06
CA ILE A 68 7.10 -5.16 -0.85
C ILE A 68 8.61 -4.86 -0.99
N ASP A 69 9.40 -5.83 -1.46
CA ASP A 69 10.85 -5.67 -1.61
C ASP A 69 11.21 -4.65 -2.70
N THR A 70 10.43 -4.62 -3.78
CA THR A 70 10.57 -3.61 -4.84
C THR A 70 10.23 -2.21 -4.32
N MET A 71 9.16 -2.07 -3.52
CA MET A 71 8.80 -0.79 -2.89
C MET A 71 9.88 -0.33 -1.90
N LYS A 72 10.36 -1.22 -1.01
CA LYS A 72 11.43 -0.91 -0.06
C LYS A 72 12.70 -0.42 -0.76
N SER A 73 13.16 -1.15 -1.78
CA SER A 73 14.40 -0.82 -2.49
C SER A 73 14.29 0.48 -3.31
N THR A 74 13.13 0.73 -3.92
CA THR A 74 12.92 1.88 -4.82
C THR A 74 12.61 3.17 -4.05
N LEU A 75 11.70 3.11 -3.08
CA LEU A 75 11.14 4.29 -2.43
C LEU A 75 11.89 4.69 -1.15
N LYS A 76 12.60 3.73 -0.51
CA LYS A 76 13.43 3.96 0.69
C LYS A 76 12.65 4.69 1.79
N GLU A 77 13.13 5.85 2.24
CA GLU A 77 12.49 6.70 3.27
C GLU A 77 11.05 7.09 2.92
N ARG A 78 10.67 7.06 1.64
CA ARG A 78 9.32 7.37 1.18
C ARG A 78 8.35 6.20 1.32
N PHE A 79 8.78 5.03 1.77
CA PHE A 79 7.92 3.87 1.93
C PHE A 79 7.85 3.39 3.37
N GLN A 80 6.62 3.25 3.87
CA GLN A 80 6.32 2.68 5.17
C GLN A 80 5.49 1.40 4.99
N PHE A 81 5.89 0.33 5.65
CA PHE A 81 5.15 -0.93 5.69
C PHE A 81 4.75 -1.26 7.12
N VAL A 82 3.48 -1.57 7.35
CA VAL A 82 2.95 -1.90 8.67
C VAL A 82 2.06 -3.12 8.58
N GLU A 83 2.28 -4.07 9.48
CA GLU A 83 1.37 -5.19 9.67
C GLU A 83 0.44 -4.93 10.86
N VAL A 84 -0.84 -5.25 10.70
CA VAL A 84 -1.87 -5.08 11.73
C VAL A 84 -2.57 -6.41 12.03
N PRO A 85 -2.95 -6.68 13.29
CA PRO A 85 -3.77 -7.84 13.60
C PRO A 85 -5.13 -7.73 12.92
N GLY A 86 -5.80 -8.87 12.75
CA GLY A 86 -7.12 -8.95 12.10
C GLY A 86 -7.09 -9.52 10.69
N ASN A 87 -8.25 -9.49 10.04
CA ASN A 87 -8.49 -10.02 8.70
C ASN A 87 -8.53 -8.89 7.64
N HIS A 88 -8.94 -9.23 6.42
CA HIS A 88 -8.92 -8.30 5.28
C HIS A 88 -9.76 -7.04 5.56
N CYS A 89 -10.83 -7.25 6.34
CA CYS A 89 -11.81 -6.26 6.70
C CYS A 89 -11.48 -5.55 8.03
N VAL A 90 -10.24 -5.63 8.55
CA VAL A 90 -9.85 -4.94 9.80
C VAL A 90 -10.13 -3.44 9.75
N HIS A 91 -10.01 -2.83 8.57
CA HIS A 91 -10.36 -1.42 8.35
C HIS A 91 -11.85 -1.10 8.56
N MET A 92 -12.73 -2.12 8.50
CA MET A 92 -14.17 -2.02 8.76
C MET A 92 -14.52 -2.49 10.18
N SER A 93 -13.94 -3.61 10.64
CA SER A 93 -14.27 -4.21 11.94
C SER A 93 -13.59 -3.50 13.11
N GLU A 94 -12.35 -3.03 12.91
CA GLU A 94 -11.53 -2.38 13.93
C GLU A 94 -10.84 -1.13 13.35
N PRO A 95 -11.62 -0.16 12.83
CA PRO A 95 -11.09 1.01 12.12
C PRO A 95 -10.06 1.79 12.95
N GLN A 96 -10.19 1.80 14.28
CA GLN A 96 -9.24 2.43 15.20
C GLN A 96 -7.80 1.91 15.05
N HIS A 97 -7.61 0.63 14.74
CA HIS A 97 -6.28 0.04 14.54
C HIS A 97 -5.58 0.59 13.31
N VAL A 98 -6.35 0.93 12.27
CA VAL A 98 -5.84 1.44 11.00
C VAL A 98 -5.77 2.97 11.00
N ALA A 99 -6.76 3.64 11.61
CA ALA A 99 -6.91 5.08 11.57
C ALA A 99 -5.75 5.83 12.22
N SER A 100 -5.21 5.33 13.34
CA SER A 100 -4.05 5.95 14.01
C SER A 100 -2.80 5.90 13.12
N ILE A 101 -2.58 4.79 12.42
CA ILE A 101 -1.43 4.60 11.53
C ILE A 101 -1.52 5.58 10.35
N ILE A 102 -2.70 5.65 9.72
CA ILE A 102 -2.94 6.59 8.61
C ILE A 102 -2.75 8.03 9.08
N SER A 103 -3.31 8.39 10.24
CA SER A 103 -3.19 9.75 10.78
C SER A 103 -1.73 10.14 11.03
N SER A 104 -0.95 9.25 11.65
CA SER A 104 0.49 9.47 11.88
C SER A 104 1.26 9.63 10.57
N PHE A 105 0.99 8.77 9.58
CA PHE A 105 1.65 8.85 8.28
C PHE A 105 1.37 10.19 7.58
N LEU A 106 0.10 10.60 7.51
CA LEU A 106 -0.28 11.86 6.89
C LEU A 106 0.40 13.06 7.57
N GLN A 107 0.45 13.08 8.90
CA GLN A 107 1.14 14.13 9.65
C GLN A 107 2.65 14.18 9.35
N CYS A 108 3.33 13.04 9.24
CA CYS A 108 4.75 12.97 8.88
C CYS A 108 5.04 13.40 7.43
N THR A 109 4.09 13.23 6.51
CA THR A 109 4.27 13.68 5.12
C THR A 109 4.18 15.19 4.94
N HIS A 110 3.50 15.90 5.84
CA HIS A 110 3.40 17.36 5.79
C HIS A 110 4.70 18.08 6.18
N THR A 111 5.63 17.37 6.84
CA THR A 111 6.94 17.90 7.25
C THR A 111 8.06 17.64 6.24
N LEU A 112 7.84 16.83 5.21
CA LEU A 112 8.85 16.50 4.20
C LEU A 112 8.43 17.05 2.82
N PRO A 113 9.23 17.92 2.18
CA PRO A 113 8.88 18.43 0.86
C PRO A 113 8.89 17.29 -0.17
N ALA A 114 7.84 17.22 -0.98
CA ALA A 114 7.83 16.36 -2.17
C ALA A 114 8.99 16.81 -3.07
N GLN A 115 9.90 15.89 -3.40
CA GLN A 115 10.94 16.19 -4.39
C GLN A 115 10.26 16.30 -5.75
N LEU A 116 10.33 17.49 -6.34
CA LEU A 116 9.88 17.82 -7.69
C LEU A 116 10.94 17.42 -8.71
#